data_AF-A0A832SH38-F1
#
_entry.id   AF-A0A832SH38-F1
#
_cell.length_a   1.000
_cell.length_b   1.000
_cell.length_c   1.000
_cell.angle_alpha   90.00
_cell.angle_beta   90.00
_cell.angle_gamma   90.00
#
_symmetry.space_group_name_H-M   'P 1'
#
loop_
_entity.id
_entity.type
_entity.pdbx_description
1 polymer ?
#
loop_
_entity_poly.entity_id
_entity_poly.type
_entity_poly.pdbx_seq_one_letter_code
_entity_poly.pdbx_strand_id
1 'polypeptide(L)' 'MEYVKKICPICGSELIVLKEVEEKAVYCTLECLLISQERMKGEDISSFMSV' A
#
# COMPACT_ATOMS: atom_id res chain seq x y z
N MET A 1 10.09 10.86 16.59
CA MET A 1 9.07 10.34 15.66
C MET A 1 9.23 11.07 14.35
N GLU A 2 9.65 10.37 13.29
CA GLU A 2 9.78 10.93 11.95
C GLU A 2 8.60 10.50 11.09
N TYR A 3 8.07 11.43 10.32
CA TYR A 3 6.99 11.18 9.36
C TYR A 3 7.47 11.47 7.95
N VAL A 4 7.01 10.66 7.01
CA VAL A 4 7.28 10.79 5.59
C VAL A 4 5.96 11.01 4.85
N LYS A 5 6.01 11.85 3.81
CA LYS A 5 4.89 12.03 2.90
C LYS A 5 5.04 11.07 1.73
N LYS A 6 3.98 10.34 1.43
CA LYS A 6 3.88 9.48 0.25
C LYS A 6 2.63 9.82 -0.54
N ILE A 7 2.62 9.38 -1.79
CA ILE A 7 1.48 9.51 -2.67
C ILE A 7 0.92 8.11 -2.89
N CYS A 8 -0.39 7.94 -2.70
CA CYS A 8 -1.06 6.68 -2.98
C CYS A 8 -0.99 6.41 -4.50
N PRO A 9 -0.45 5.27 -4.95
CA PRO A 9 -0.30 4.98 -6.38
C PRO A 9 -1.64 4.69 -7.08
N ILE A 10 -2.72 4.53 -6.32
CA ILE A 10 -4.05 4.17 -6.85
C ILE A 10 -4.90 5.41 -7.12
N CYS A 11 -4.94 6.36 -6.19
CA CYS A 11 -5.81 7.53 -6.27
C CYS A 11 -5.06 8.88 -6.35
N GLY A 12 -3.74 8.88 -6.16
CA GLY A 12 -2.93 10.11 -6.18
C GLY A 12 -3.00 10.97 -4.92
N SER A 13 -3.75 10.55 -3.89
CA SER A 13 -3.85 11.28 -2.62
C SER A 13 -2.55 11.21 -1.82
N GLU A 14 -2.24 12.29 -1.11
CA GLU A 14 -1.14 12.32 -0.15
C GLU A 14 -1.51 11.55 1.13
N LEU A 15 -0.57 10.73 1.64
CA LEU A 15 -0.66 10.12 2.95
C LEU A 15 0.60 10.40 3.77
N ILE A 16 0.42 10.59 5.08
CA ILE A 16 1.50 10.80 6.04
C ILE A 16 1.72 9.50 6.78
N VAL A 17 2.94 8.98 6.71
CA VAL A 17 3.30 7.69 7.30
C VAL A 17 4.41 7.88 8.31
N LEU A 18 4.36 7.14 9.41
CA LEU A 18 5.52 6.96 10.29
C LEU A 18 6.65 6.28 9.51
N LYS A 19 7.86 6.85 9.59
CA LYS A 19 9.02 6.33 8.84
C LYS A 19 9.31 4.85 9.12
N GLU A 20 9.03 4.39 10.35
CA GLU A 20 9.19 2.98 10.77
C GLU A 20 8.31 1.98 10.01
N VAL A 21 7.19 2.43 9.45
CA VAL A 21 6.24 1.59 8.70
C VAL A 21 6.08 2.06 7.26
N GLU A 22 6.99 2.93 6.79
CA GLU A 22 6.99 3.49 5.44
C GLU A 22 6.89 2.42 4.35
N GLU A 23 7.62 1.31 4.52
CA GLU A 23 7.64 0.21 3.55
C GLU A 23 6.31 -0.53 3.47
N LYS A 24 5.54 -0.56 4.56
CA LYS A 24 4.25 -1.28 4.65
C LYS A 24 3.07 -0.41 4.27
N ALA A 25 3.12 0.89 4.54
CA ALA A 25 2.02 1.82 4.26
C ALA A 25 2.15 2.43 2.85
N VAL A 26 1.72 1.65 1.87
CA VAL A 26 1.73 2.04 0.44
C VAL A 26 0.45 2.75 0.02
N TYR A 27 -0.69 2.37 0.61
CA TYR A 27 -2.01 2.83 0.19
C TYR A 27 -2.65 3.73 1.25
N CYS A 28 -3.37 4.78 0.80
CA CYS A 28 -4.05 5.71 1.71
C CYS A 28 -5.30 5.11 2.37
N THR A 29 -5.96 4.14 1.73
CA THR A 29 -7.20 3.50 2.20
C THR A 29 -7.21 2.01 1.89
N LEU A 30 -8.04 1.27 2.64
CA LEU A 30 -8.30 -0.15 2.38
C LEU A 30 -8.85 -0.38 0.97
N GLU A 31 -9.67 0.54 0.47
CA GLU A 31 -10.19 0.51 -0.90
C GLU A 31 -9.07 0.53 -1.95
N CYS A 32 -8.07 1.42 -1.79
CA CYS A 32 -6.92 1.45 -2.68
C CYS A 32 -6.09 0.15 -2.61
N LEU A 33 -5.96 -0.42 -1.41
CA LEU A 33 -5.33 -1.72 -1.25
C LEU A 33 -6.10 -2.83 -1.99
N LEU A 34 -7.43 -2.86 -1.91
CA LEU A 34 -8.25 -3.85 -2.63
C LEU A 34 -8.15 -3.69 -4.15
N ILE A 35 -8.21 -2.45 -4.66
CA ILE A 35 -8.02 -2.16 -6.09
C ILE A 35 -6.64 -2.66 -6.57
N SER A 36 -5.60 -2.48 -5.75
CA SER A 36 -4.25 -2.96 -6.08
C SER A 36 -4.18 -4.49 -6.14
N GLN A 37 -4.87 -5.20 -5.24
CA GLN A 37 -4.93 -6.66 -5.21
C GLN A 37 -5.77 -7.25 -6.35
N GLU A 38 -6.86 -6.59 -6.73
CA GLU A 38 -7.67 -7.00 -7.88
C GLU A 38 -6.89 -6.91 -9.19
N ARG A 39 -6.04 -5.89 -9.35
CA ARG A 39 -5.14 -5.77 -10.50
C ARG A 39 -4.08 -6.88 -10.57
N MET A 40 -3.67 -7.43 -9.43
CA MET A 40 -2.72 -8.56 -9.38
C MET A 40 -3.36 -9.92 -9.68
N LYS A 41 -4.69 -10.06 -9.65
CA LYS A 41 -5.36 -11.35 -9.88
C LYS A 41 -5.24 -11.89 -11.32
N GLY A 42 -4.56 -11.16 -12.22
CA GLY A 42 -4.15 -11.64 -13.54
C GLY A 42 -2.78 -12.31 -13.60
N GLU A 43 -1.96 -12.23 -12.54
CA GLU A 43 -0.61 -12.83 -12.49
C GLU A 43 -0.40 -13.49 -11.11
N ASP A 44 -0.09 -14.79 -11.14
CA ASP A 44 -0.06 -15.76 -10.03
C ASP A 44 0.35 -15.23 -8.65
N ILE A 45 -0.62 -15.19 -7.73
CA ILE A 45 -0.43 -14.84 -6.32
C ILE A 45 0.04 -16.09 -5.55
N SER A 46 1.30 -16.46 -5.70
CA SER A 46 2.00 -17.30 -4.73
C SER A 46 3.03 -16.43 -4.01
N SER A 47 2.86 -16.26 -2.70
CA SER A 47 3.80 -15.63 -1.73
C SER A 47 3.31 -14.33 -1.10
N PHE A 48 2.18 -14.33 -0.39
CA PHE A 48 2.01 -13.41 0.75
C PHE A 48 1.00 -13.96 1.77
N MET A 49 1.25 -15.18 2.26
CA MET A 49 0.79 -15.62 3.58
C MET A 49 1.95 -16.34 4.27
N SER A 50 2.68 -15.60 5.10
CA SER A 50 3.52 -16.14 6.16
C SER A 50 3.54 -15.11 7.28
N VAL A 51 2.48 -15.13 8.09
CA VAL A 51 2.50 -14.71 9.49
C VAL A 51 2.17 -15.96 10.29
#